data_AF-A0A851IXP4-F1
#
_entry.id   AF-A0A851IXP4-F1
#
_cell.length_a   1.000
_cell.length_b   1.000
_cell.length_c   1.000
_cell.angle_alpha   90.00
_cell.angle_beta   90.00
_cell.angle_gamma   90.00
#
_symmetry.space_group_name_H-M   'P 1'
#
loop_
_entity.id
_entity.type
_entity.pdbx_description
1 polymer ?
#
loop_
_entity_poly.entity_id
_entity_poly.type
_entity_poly.pdbx_seq_one_letter_code
_entity_poly.pdbx_strand_id
1 'polypeptide(L)'
;MKNDKTKINEILEKIFNMRTINKRITKESLNQNNEKLKKIYELLGKPCENKKIVHIAGTNGKGSTATFLENIFFAAGYSVAKFTSPHILRFNERILVNKEMISDEDVVKYCEAVMNVLEENGLQINFFEIATFVALLYFKEKNPDFIFLETGLGGRYDATNIVKSTIAAITNVSFDHVALLGNSLEKIADRKAGIIKNGQLCIYAQNLAELEEAVKRETDNSVNILEKYKGFQVELDNQNYKTIVKIVENESSKESGNIEKSENIEKINNNKNNLEKTFVLPLFGKFQANNFLIAYEIARIYGISDKVIQKGLDEISLAGRFEIFSKNPATILDVAHNDDSVKVLTENLNELFKDDEVIFVLSVLGTKDIANIFKRILEKNYKIFITSLKEVTYGLSAEEIKKNLENSNISTKNIIFEDDILQAYNQAKEMVLKKDNSYKAIVVCGSFYEIAKFKKLFL
;
A
#
# COMPACT_ATOMS: atom_id res chain seq x y z
N MET A 1 -8.05 28.55 15.56
CA MET A 1 -6.85 28.25 14.74
C MET A 1 -5.58 27.94 15.55
N LYS A 2 -5.03 28.82 16.41
CA LYS A 2 -3.84 28.44 17.23
C LYS A 2 -4.16 27.40 18.31
N ASN A 3 -5.29 27.53 19.00
CA ASN A 3 -5.71 26.58 20.05
C ASN A 3 -6.08 25.18 19.49
N ASP A 4 -6.62 25.11 18.27
CA ASP A 4 -7.03 23.83 17.65
C ASP A 4 -5.81 23.00 17.21
N LYS A 5 -4.76 23.66 16.69
CA LYS A 5 -3.49 23.01 16.36
C LYS A 5 -2.80 22.40 17.58
N THR A 6 -2.96 23.01 18.77
CA THR A 6 -2.40 22.46 20.00
C THR A 6 -3.12 21.17 20.40
N LYS A 7 -4.46 21.14 20.33
CA LYS A 7 -5.26 19.97 20.74
C LYS A 7 -5.01 18.73 19.88
N ILE A 8 -4.94 18.88 18.55
CA ILE A 8 -4.64 17.71 17.69
C ILE A 8 -3.24 17.16 17.97
N ASN A 9 -2.24 18.02 18.19
CA ASN A 9 -0.90 17.56 18.51
C ASN A 9 -0.86 16.81 19.85
N GLU A 10 -1.51 17.35 20.89
CA GLU A 10 -1.61 16.72 22.21
C GLU A 10 -2.29 15.34 22.14
N ILE A 11 -3.44 15.24 21.46
CA ILE A 11 -4.16 13.97 21.38
C ILE A 11 -3.40 12.94 20.55
N LEU A 12 -2.79 13.36 19.43
CA LEU A 12 -1.96 12.48 18.61
C LEU A 12 -0.75 11.99 19.39
N GLU A 13 -0.05 12.87 20.11
CA GLU A 13 1.07 12.50 20.98
C GLU A 13 0.63 11.48 22.06
N LYS A 14 -0.53 11.72 22.71
CA LYS A 14 -1.12 10.78 23.68
C LYS A 14 -1.31 9.40 23.05
N ILE A 15 -1.96 9.30 21.90
CA ILE A 15 -2.26 8.00 21.27
C ILE A 15 -1.02 7.35 20.62
N PHE A 16 -0.03 8.11 20.16
CA PHE A 16 1.25 7.58 19.67
C PHE A 16 2.07 6.93 20.78
N ASN A 17 1.96 7.46 22.00
CA ASN A 17 2.59 6.91 23.19
C ASN A 17 1.83 5.70 23.78
N MET A 18 0.58 5.47 23.35
CA MET A 18 -0.18 4.26 23.69
C MET A 18 0.36 3.05 22.91
N ARG A 19 1.32 2.38 23.52
CA ARG A 19 1.86 1.10 23.03
C ARG A 19 1.33 -0.03 23.88
N THR A 20 0.94 -1.12 23.21
CA THR A 20 0.79 -2.39 23.89
C THR A 20 2.16 -2.81 24.44
N ILE A 21 2.24 -2.93 25.76
CA ILE A 21 3.40 -3.44 26.51
C ILE A 21 3.94 -4.69 25.82
N ASN A 22 5.29 -4.77 25.71
CA ASN A 22 6.11 -5.87 25.17
C ASN A 22 5.73 -7.25 25.73
N LYS A 23 4.55 -7.77 25.37
CA LYS A 23 4.18 -9.16 25.58
C LYS A 23 4.67 -9.95 24.39
N ARG A 24 5.23 -11.13 24.66
CA ARG A 24 5.55 -12.10 23.62
C ARG A 24 4.32 -12.32 22.75
N ILE A 25 4.45 -12.08 21.45
CA ILE A 25 3.35 -12.25 20.50
C ILE A 25 3.15 -13.74 20.30
N THR A 26 2.04 -14.26 20.82
CA THR A 26 1.62 -15.66 20.69
C THR A 26 0.25 -15.68 20.01
N LYS A 27 -0.15 -16.84 19.47
CA LYS A 27 -1.50 -16.98 18.89
C LYS A 27 -2.59 -16.66 19.93
N GLU A 28 -2.37 -17.03 21.18
CA GLU A 28 -3.28 -16.75 22.29
C GLU A 28 -3.36 -15.25 22.59
N SER A 29 -2.24 -14.53 22.69
CA SER A 29 -2.28 -13.09 22.97
C SER A 29 -2.90 -12.29 21.83
N LEU A 30 -2.73 -12.74 20.58
CA LEU A 30 -3.41 -12.16 19.42
C LEU A 30 -4.92 -12.44 19.43
N ASN A 31 -5.35 -13.65 19.79
CA ASN A 31 -6.78 -13.97 19.95
C ASN A 31 -7.42 -13.13 21.06
N GLN A 32 -6.77 -13.01 22.23
CA GLN A 32 -7.23 -12.15 23.33
C GLN A 32 -7.37 -10.68 22.89
N ASN A 33 -6.42 -10.21 22.08
CA ASN A 33 -6.49 -8.86 21.52
C ASN A 33 -7.69 -8.69 20.57
N ASN A 34 -7.96 -9.66 19.70
CA ASN A 34 -9.13 -9.63 18.83
C ASN A 34 -10.45 -9.59 19.63
N GLU A 35 -10.60 -10.38 20.69
CA GLU A 35 -11.81 -10.35 21.53
C GLU A 35 -11.98 -8.98 22.22
N LYS A 36 -10.88 -8.38 22.68
CA LYS A 36 -10.87 -7.01 23.20
C LYS A 36 -11.32 -6.00 22.14
N LEU A 37 -10.85 -6.11 20.90
CA LEU A 37 -11.25 -5.22 19.80
C LEU A 37 -12.72 -5.40 19.42
N LYS A 38 -13.25 -6.63 19.43
CA LYS A 38 -14.68 -6.88 19.24
C LYS A 38 -15.53 -6.22 20.32
N LYS A 39 -15.13 -6.32 21.59
CA LYS A 39 -15.82 -5.64 22.71
C LYS A 39 -15.85 -4.13 22.49
N ILE A 40 -14.76 -3.51 22.07
CA ILE A 40 -14.70 -2.06 21.77
C ILE A 40 -15.62 -1.72 20.60
N TYR A 41 -15.60 -2.52 19.54
CA TYR A 41 -16.48 -2.34 18.39
C TYR A 41 -17.98 -2.39 18.78
N GLU A 42 -18.35 -3.29 19.70
CA GLU A 42 -19.70 -3.36 20.26
C GLU A 42 -20.06 -2.14 21.11
N LEU A 43 -19.16 -1.71 22.00
CA LEU A 43 -19.34 -0.52 22.83
C LEU A 43 -19.49 0.76 22.00
N LEU A 44 -18.83 0.86 20.85
CA LEU A 44 -18.96 1.96 19.90
C LEU A 44 -20.22 1.85 19.01
N GLY A 45 -21.08 0.87 19.26
CA GLY A 45 -22.33 0.67 18.52
C GLY A 45 -22.10 0.20 17.09
N LYS A 46 -21.14 -0.71 16.89
CA LYS A 46 -20.86 -1.44 15.64
C LYS A 46 -20.82 -0.54 14.39
N PRO A 47 -19.94 0.49 14.37
CA PRO A 47 -19.88 1.42 13.26
C PRO A 47 -19.63 0.72 11.91
N CYS A 48 -20.39 1.11 10.89
CA CYS A 48 -20.29 0.57 9.52
C CYS A 48 -20.70 -0.90 9.32
N GLU A 49 -21.41 -1.55 10.26
CA GLU A 49 -21.80 -2.98 10.13
C GLU A 49 -22.58 -3.32 8.84
N ASN A 50 -23.39 -2.40 8.32
CA ASN A 50 -24.23 -2.62 7.13
C ASN A 50 -23.71 -1.90 5.87
N LYS A 51 -22.40 -1.62 5.80
CA LYS A 51 -21.78 -0.93 4.67
C LYS A 51 -21.12 -1.90 3.69
N LYS A 52 -21.00 -1.47 2.42
CA LYS A 52 -20.22 -2.21 1.42
C LYS A 52 -18.76 -1.94 1.65
N ILE A 53 -18.06 -2.89 2.26
CA ILE A 53 -16.64 -2.75 2.58
C ILE A 53 -15.82 -3.67 1.68
N VAL A 54 -14.86 -3.10 0.97
CA VAL A 54 -13.77 -3.86 0.34
C VAL A 54 -12.59 -3.81 1.28
N HIS A 55 -12.22 -4.97 1.82
CA HIS A 55 -11.12 -5.10 2.78
C HIS A 55 -9.86 -5.57 2.05
N ILE A 56 -8.77 -4.83 2.19
CA ILE A 56 -7.58 -4.97 1.35
C ILE A 56 -6.38 -5.39 2.20
N ALA A 57 -5.90 -6.60 1.98
CA ALA A 57 -4.68 -7.15 2.56
C ALA A 57 -3.59 -7.34 1.49
N GLY A 58 -2.36 -7.56 1.92
CA GLY A 58 -1.22 -7.64 1.01
C GLY A 58 0.11 -7.34 1.68
N THR A 59 1.23 -7.77 1.10
CA THR A 59 2.56 -7.28 1.52
C THR A 59 2.77 -5.89 0.91
N ASN A 60 2.79 -5.81 -0.42
CA ASN A 60 2.95 -4.56 -1.17
C ASN A 60 1.70 -4.22 -2.01
N GLY A 61 1.48 -2.95 -2.35
CA GLY A 61 0.40 -2.53 -3.27
C GLY A 61 -0.97 -2.24 -2.66
N LYS A 62 -1.21 -2.54 -1.37
CA LYS A 62 -2.48 -2.30 -0.66
C LYS A 62 -3.04 -0.88 -0.85
N GLY A 63 -2.28 0.14 -0.42
CA GLY A 63 -2.68 1.54 -0.58
C GLY A 63 -2.86 1.99 -2.04
N SER A 64 -2.15 1.38 -2.99
CA SER A 64 -2.32 1.66 -4.43
C SER A 64 -3.63 1.07 -4.95
N THR A 65 -3.96 -0.19 -4.61
CA THR A 65 -5.28 -0.78 -4.88
C THR A 65 -6.42 0.02 -4.23
N ALA A 66 -6.27 0.44 -2.96
CA ALA A 66 -7.25 1.27 -2.28
C ALA A 66 -7.47 2.62 -3.00
N THR A 67 -6.41 3.21 -3.54
CA THR A 67 -6.48 4.48 -4.28
C THR A 67 -7.11 4.30 -5.66
N PHE A 68 -6.82 3.20 -6.37
CA PHE A 68 -7.52 2.87 -7.62
C PHE A 68 -9.02 2.72 -7.39
N LEU A 69 -9.41 1.94 -6.37
CA LEU A 69 -10.80 1.74 -6.01
C LEU A 69 -11.53 3.04 -5.64
N GLU A 70 -10.93 3.86 -4.76
CA GLU A 70 -11.49 5.16 -4.38
C GLU A 70 -11.79 6.03 -5.61
N ASN A 71 -10.81 6.19 -6.50
CA ASN A 71 -10.98 7.10 -7.63
C ASN A 71 -11.93 6.54 -8.70
N ILE A 72 -11.90 5.25 -8.97
CA ILE A 72 -12.82 4.61 -9.92
C ILE A 72 -14.27 4.72 -9.43
N PHE A 73 -14.53 4.39 -8.16
CA PHE A 73 -15.89 4.41 -7.61
C PHE A 73 -16.39 5.84 -7.41
N PHE A 74 -15.53 6.78 -7.01
CA PHE A 74 -15.89 8.19 -6.93
C PHE A 74 -16.23 8.76 -8.32
N ALA A 75 -15.45 8.44 -9.36
CA ALA A 75 -15.73 8.84 -10.73
C ALA A 75 -17.03 8.24 -11.29
N ALA A 76 -17.45 7.08 -10.76
CA ALA A 76 -18.74 6.45 -11.06
C ALA A 76 -19.93 7.10 -10.33
N GLY A 77 -19.70 8.10 -9.49
CA GLY A 77 -20.73 8.86 -8.78
C GLY A 77 -21.11 8.30 -7.41
N TYR A 78 -20.38 7.31 -6.89
CA TYR A 78 -20.60 6.81 -5.53
C TYR A 78 -19.96 7.74 -4.49
N SER A 79 -20.57 7.83 -3.32
CA SER A 79 -19.86 8.33 -2.14
C SER A 79 -18.94 7.22 -1.61
N VAL A 80 -17.67 7.56 -1.40
CA VAL A 80 -16.64 6.60 -1.02
C VAL A 80 -15.89 7.06 0.21
N ALA A 81 -15.45 6.10 1.02
CA ALA A 81 -14.51 6.31 2.10
C ALA A 81 -13.27 5.42 1.90
N LYS A 82 -12.12 5.91 2.34
CA LYS A 82 -10.85 5.20 2.25
C LYS A 82 -10.10 5.31 3.58
N PHE A 83 -9.65 4.17 4.08
CA PHE A 83 -8.69 4.09 5.19
C PHE A 83 -7.39 3.47 4.70
N THR A 84 -6.27 4.19 4.83
CA THR A 84 -4.93 3.74 4.42
C THR A 84 -3.88 3.94 5.49
N SER A 85 -2.80 3.17 5.44
CA SER A 85 -1.69 3.29 6.38
C SER A 85 -0.33 2.88 5.80
N PRO A 86 0.79 3.45 6.30
CA PRO A 86 0.86 4.64 7.16
C PRO A 86 0.56 5.94 6.38
N HIS A 87 0.64 7.09 7.05
CA HIS A 87 0.66 8.40 6.40
C HIS A 87 2.09 8.86 6.12
N ILE A 88 2.24 9.89 5.28
CA ILE A 88 3.52 10.56 5.02
C ILE A 88 3.65 11.83 5.88
N LEU A 89 2.80 12.85 5.69
CA LEU A 89 2.98 14.14 6.37
C LEU A 89 2.12 14.27 7.62
N ARG A 90 0.84 13.88 7.56
CA ARG A 90 -0.13 14.12 8.63
C ARG A 90 -1.10 12.96 8.82
N PHE A 91 -1.61 12.81 10.04
CA PHE A 91 -2.54 11.76 10.42
C PHE A 91 -3.76 11.67 9.49
N ASN A 92 -4.29 12.82 9.09
CA ASN A 92 -5.52 12.97 8.31
C ASN A 92 -5.46 12.22 6.96
N GLU A 93 -4.27 12.02 6.38
CA GLU A 93 -4.07 11.24 5.15
C GLU A 93 -4.54 9.78 5.29
N ARG A 94 -4.71 9.28 6.52
CA ARG A 94 -5.19 7.93 6.77
C ARG A 94 -6.68 7.78 6.48
N ILE A 95 -7.46 8.85 6.59
CA ILE A 95 -8.93 8.78 6.62
C ILE A 95 -9.49 9.79 5.62
N LEU A 96 -10.04 9.29 4.51
CA LEU A 96 -10.64 10.12 3.48
C LEU A 96 -12.11 9.75 3.27
N VAL A 97 -12.93 10.75 2.96
CA VAL A 97 -14.29 10.59 2.42
C VAL A 97 -14.41 11.47 1.19
N ASN A 98 -14.85 10.91 0.07
CA ASN A 98 -14.99 11.62 -1.21
C ASN A 98 -13.72 12.39 -1.60
N LYS A 99 -12.55 11.77 -1.40
CA LYS A 99 -11.20 12.33 -1.63
C LYS A 99 -10.80 13.49 -0.70
N GLU A 100 -11.63 13.86 0.27
CA GLU A 100 -11.31 14.86 1.29
C GLU A 100 -10.81 14.17 2.57
N MET A 101 -9.69 14.67 3.11
CA MET A 101 -9.16 14.18 4.38
C MET A 101 -10.08 14.61 5.53
N ILE A 102 -10.19 13.75 6.56
CA ILE A 102 -10.78 14.12 7.84
C ILE A 102 -10.19 15.43 8.38
N SER A 103 -10.98 16.31 8.97
CA SER A 103 -10.47 17.57 9.55
C SER A 103 -9.76 17.33 10.89
N ASP A 104 -8.95 18.28 11.33
CA ASP A 104 -8.26 18.17 12.63
C ASP A 104 -9.27 18.12 13.79
N GLU A 105 -10.37 18.86 13.68
CA GLU A 105 -11.47 18.88 14.65
C GLU A 105 -12.18 17.52 14.73
N ASP A 106 -12.45 16.90 13.58
CA ASP A 106 -13.04 15.58 13.52
C ASP A 106 -12.08 14.52 14.07
N VAL A 107 -10.77 14.60 13.78
CA VAL A 107 -9.76 13.71 14.38
C VAL A 107 -9.82 13.80 15.91
N VAL A 108 -9.80 15.01 16.48
CA VAL A 108 -9.89 15.20 17.94
C VAL A 108 -11.19 14.59 18.48
N LYS A 109 -12.34 14.95 17.89
CA LYS A 109 -13.66 14.48 18.30
C LYS A 109 -13.75 12.95 18.39
N TYR A 110 -13.34 12.23 17.35
CA TYR A 110 -13.47 10.76 17.34
C TYR A 110 -12.37 10.08 18.17
N CYS A 111 -11.17 10.67 18.26
CA CYS A 111 -10.16 10.17 19.19
C CYS A 111 -10.67 10.26 20.63
N GLU A 112 -11.23 11.39 21.06
CA GLU A 112 -11.85 11.55 22.38
C GLU A 112 -12.96 10.53 22.61
N ALA A 113 -13.85 10.31 21.62
CA ALA A 113 -14.91 9.32 21.71
C ALA A 113 -14.37 7.89 21.93
N VAL A 114 -13.32 7.49 21.20
CA VAL A 114 -12.68 6.18 21.40
C VAL A 114 -12.03 6.12 22.78
N MET A 115 -11.28 7.16 23.17
CA MET A 115 -10.58 7.23 24.44
C MET A 115 -11.52 7.14 25.65
N ASN A 116 -12.67 7.81 25.61
CA ASN A 116 -13.66 7.72 26.68
C ASN A 116 -14.15 6.28 26.87
N VAL A 117 -14.46 5.57 25.78
CA VAL A 117 -14.86 4.15 25.84
C VAL A 117 -13.75 3.28 26.43
N LEU A 118 -12.49 3.55 26.08
CA LEU A 118 -11.35 2.82 26.65
C LEU A 118 -11.21 3.06 28.15
N GLU A 119 -11.27 4.32 28.59
CA GLU A 119 -11.11 4.74 29.98
C GLU A 119 -12.25 4.19 30.87
N GLU A 120 -13.50 4.33 30.45
CA GLU A 120 -14.68 3.83 31.19
C GLU A 120 -14.70 2.31 31.35
N ASN A 121 -14.04 1.58 30.45
CA ASN A 121 -14.05 0.11 30.45
C ASN A 121 -12.71 -0.51 30.86
N GLY A 122 -11.72 0.30 31.27
CA GLY A 122 -10.38 -0.17 31.64
C GLY A 122 -9.67 -0.92 30.50
N LEU A 123 -9.89 -0.50 29.25
CA LEU A 123 -9.32 -1.13 28.06
C LEU A 123 -8.11 -0.34 27.55
N GLN A 124 -7.14 -1.04 26.97
CA GLN A 124 -5.99 -0.41 26.33
C GLN A 124 -5.73 -1.05 24.97
N ILE A 125 -5.53 -0.21 23.96
CA ILE A 125 -5.27 -0.58 22.58
C ILE A 125 -4.15 0.32 22.01
N ASN A 126 -3.51 -0.13 20.95
CA ASN A 126 -2.41 0.61 20.33
C ASN A 126 -2.91 1.73 19.40
N PHE A 127 -1.99 2.60 18.98
CA PHE A 127 -2.25 3.68 18.02
C PHE A 127 -3.04 3.26 16.77
N PHE A 128 -2.68 2.13 16.13
CA PHE A 128 -3.32 1.68 14.89
C PHE A 128 -4.76 1.21 15.15
N GLU A 129 -4.99 0.54 16.28
CA GLU A 129 -6.32 0.13 16.73
C GLU A 129 -7.21 1.35 16.99
N ILE A 130 -6.68 2.38 17.65
CA ILE A 130 -7.40 3.65 17.88
C ILE A 130 -7.72 4.32 16.53
N ALA A 131 -6.74 4.46 15.65
CA ALA A 131 -6.92 5.07 14.32
C ALA A 131 -7.98 4.34 13.49
N THR A 132 -8.06 3.01 13.61
CA THR A 132 -9.10 2.21 12.95
C THR A 132 -10.49 2.57 13.47
N PHE A 133 -10.69 2.65 14.78
CA PHE A 133 -12.00 3.04 15.34
C PHE A 133 -12.38 4.49 15.02
N VAL A 134 -11.41 5.41 15.03
CA VAL A 134 -11.60 6.80 14.58
C VAL A 134 -12.12 6.83 13.14
N ALA A 135 -11.51 6.06 12.24
CA ALA A 135 -11.96 5.96 10.85
C ALA A 135 -13.39 5.41 10.75
N LEU A 136 -13.70 4.33 11.47
CA LEU A 136 -15.03 3.71 11.44
C LEU A 136 -16.14 4.63 11.99
N LEU A 137 -15.87 5.37 13.06
CA LEU A 137 -16.81 6.36 13.59
C LEU A 137 -17.04 7.50 12.60
N TYR A 138 -15.97 8.00 11.98
CA TYR A 138 -16.08 9.03 10.94
C TYR A 138 -16.90 8.54 9.73
N PHE A 139 -16.63 7.32 9.26
CA PHE A 139 -17.37 6.74 8.13
C PHE A 139 -18.83 6.44 8.49
N LYS A 140 -19.13 6.06 9.74
CA LYS A 140 -20.51 5.94 10.22
C LYS A 140 -21.26 7.26 10.10
N GLU A 141 -20.63 8.37 10.48
CA GLU A 141 -21.24 9.70 10.40
C GLU A 141 -21.39 10.19 8.95
N LYS A 142 -20.37 10.00 8.10
CA LYS A 142 -20.41 10.42 6.69
C LYS A 142 -21.24 9.50 5.79
N ASN A 143 -21.53 8.28 6.24
CA ASN A 143 -22.46 7.34 5.62
C ASN A 143 -22.18 7.03 4.13
N PRO A 144 -20.93 6.73 3.71
CA PRO A 144 -20.58 6.50 2.30
C PRO A 144 -21.24 5.24 1.73
N ASP A 145 -21.33 5.12 0.41
CA ASP A 145 -21.81 3.91 -0.27
C ASP A 145 -20.81 2.76 -0.15
N PHE A 146 -19.51 3.08 -0.31
CA PHE A 146 -18.40 2.14 -0.27
C PHE A 146 -17.31 2.57 0.71
N ILE A 147 -16.70 1.58 1.37
CA ILE A 147 -15.53 1.78 2.23
C ILE A 147 -14.39 0.88 1.72
N PHE A 148 -13.26 1.49 1.40
CA PHE A 148 -12.02 0.81 1.03
C PHE A 148 -11.09 0.79 2.25
N LEU A 149 -10.94 -0.36 2.87
CA LEU A 149 -10.27 -0.51 4.16
C LEU A 149 -8.95 -1.26 3.98
N GLU A 150 -7.80 -0.59 4.13
CA GLU A 150 -6.48 -1.24 4.10
C GLU A 150 -6.12 -1.82 5.47
N THR A 151 -5.67 -3.09 5.49
CA THR A 151 -5.07 -3.68 6.70
C THR A 151 -3.75 -3.00 7.04
N GLY A 152 -3.47 -2.76 8.32
CA GLY A 152 -2.16 -2.28 8.76
C GLY A 152 -1.09 -3.36 8.67
N LEU A 153 -1.37 -4.54 9.23
CA LEU A 153 -0.44 -5.66 9.26
C LEU A 153 -1.15 -7.01 9.17
N GLY A 154 -0.80 -7.81 8.15
CA GLY A 154 -1.34 -9.15 7.99
C GLY A 154 -2.79 -9.13 7.53
N GLY A 155 -3.73 -9.32 8.46
CA GLY A 155 -5.16 -9.46 8.16
C GLY A 155 -5.96 -10.07 9.31
N ARG A 156 -5.77 -11.38 9.59
CA ARG A 156 -6.55 -12.18 10.57
C ARG A 156 -6.66 -11.52 11.95
N TYR A 157 -5.61 -10.84 12.38
CA TYR A 157 -5.49 -10.19 13.70
C TYR A 157 -5.31 -8.67 13.59
N ASP A 158 -5.56 -8.12 12.40
CA ASP A 158 -5.48 -6.69 12.18
C ASP A 158 -6.73 -6.01 12.78
N ALA A 159 -6.56 -4.78 13.29
CA ALA A 159 -7.66 -4.03 13.88
C ALA A 159 -8.82 -3.82 12.91
N THR A 160 -8.52 -3.71 11.61
CA THR A 160 -9.54 -3.55 10.56
C THR A 160 -10.40 -4.80 10.37
N ASN A 161 -9.97 -5.97 10.84
CA ASN A 161 -10.65 -7.25 10.63
C ASN A 161 -11.85 -7.51 11.57
N ILE A 162 -12.19 -6.54 12.39
CA ILE A 162 -13.42 -6.50 13.20
C ILE A 162 -14.67 -6.27 12.34
N VAL A 163 -14.53 -5.64 11.16
CA VAL A 163 -15.66 -5.37 10.27
C VAL A 163 -16.11 -6.62 9.52
N LYS A 164 -17.37 -6.62 9.08
CA LYS A 164 -17.87 -7.58 8.08
C LYS A 164 -17.70 -6.95 6.70
N SER A 165 -16.77 -7.47 5.91
CA SER A 165 -16.55 -7.01 4.54
C SER A 165 -17.53 -7.66 3.56
N THR A 166 -17.62 -7.08 2.36
CA THR A 166 -18.38 -7.62 1.22
C THR A 166 -17.45 -8.33 0.24
N ILE A 167 -16.24 -7.80 0.07
CA ILE A 167 -15.19 -8.35 -0.79
C ILE A 167 -13.87 -8.30 -0.01
N ALA A 168 -13.10 -9.39 -0.05
CA ALA A 168 -11.71 -9.41 0.36
C ALA A 168 -10.80 -9.27 -0.87
N ALA A 169 -9.86 -8.33 -0.83
CA ALA A 169 -8.85 -8.14 -1.85
C ALA A 169 -7.46 -8.46 -1.27
N ILE A 170 -6.68 -9.32 -1.94
CA ILE A 170 -5.32 -9.65 -1.51
C ILE A 170 -4.33 -9.35 -2.64
N THR A 171 -3.49 -8.34 -2.48
CA THR A 171 -2.57 -7.91 -3.54
C THR A 171 -1.49 -8.94 -3.83
N ASN A 172 -0.63 -9.23 -2.85
CA ASN A 172 0.43 -10.22 -2.92
C ASN A 172 0.91 -10.66 -1.52
N VAL A 173 1.69 -11.72 -1.50
CA VAL A 173 2.40 -12.31 -0.37
C VAL A 173 3.89 -12.35 -0.71
N SER A 174 4.67 -11.66 0.10
CA SER A 174 6.14 -11.72 0.14
C SER A 174 6.62 -11.54 1.58
N PHE A 175 7.89 -11.85 1.84
CA PHE A 175 8.48 -11.72 3.17
C PHE A 175 8.54 -10.24 3.59
N ASP A 176 7.79 -9.90 4.63
CA ASP A 176 7.90 -8.65 5.37
C ASP A 176 7.37 -8.87 6.78
N HIS A 177 7.87 -8.12 7.76
CA HIS A 177 7.46 -8.24 9.16
C HIS A 177 7.51 -9.69 9.70
N VAL A 178 8.56 -10.45 9.35
CA VAL A 178 8.73 -11.88 9.66
C VAL A 178 8.56 -12.18 11.16
N ALA A 179 9.03 -11.28 12.04
CA ALA A 179 8.88 -11.40 13.49
C ALA A 179 7.41 -11.41 13.96
N LEU A 180 6.50 -10.80 13.19
CA LEU A 180 5.07 -10.64 13.53
C LEU A 180 4.17 -11.61 12.75
N LEU A 181 4.44 -11.79 11.46
CA LEU A 181 3.58 -12.57 10.56
C LEU A 181 3.98 -14.06 10.47
N GLY A 182 5.25 -14.38 10.74
CA GLY A 182 5.80 -15.71 10.63
C GLY A 182 6.97 -15.79 9.65
N ASN A 183 7.69 -16.91 9.72
CA ASN A 183 8.91 -17.18 8.98
C ASN A 183 8.71 -18.04 7.71
N SER A 184 7.49 -18.17 7.22
CA SER A 184 7.17 -18.86 5.97
C SER A 184 6.10 -18.12 5.19
N LEU A 185 6.12 -18.24 3.86
CA LEU A 185 5.08 -17.67 2.99
C LEU A 185 3.71 -18.24 3.31
N GLU A 186 3.62 -19.53 3.67
CA GLU A 186 2.38 -20.18 4.14
C GLU A 186 1.75 -19.44 5.34
N LYS A 187 2.55 -19.13 6.37
CA LYS A 187 2.06 -18.39 7.54
C LYS A 187 1.64 -16.98 7.16
N ILE A 188 2.42 -16.30 6.33
CA ILE A 188 2.11 -14.94 5.89
C ILE A 188 0.81 -14.94 5.07
N ALA A 189 0.64 -15.88 4.15
CA ALA A 189 -0.57 -16.08 3.36
C ALA A 189 -1.79 -16.34 4.25
N ASP A 190 -1.68 -17.25 5.22
CA ASP A 190 -2.76 -17.51 6.20
C ASP A 190 -3.17 -16.25 6.97
N ARG A 191 -2.20 -15.45 7.41
CA ARG A 191 -2.49 -14.19 8.12
C ARG A 191 -3.25 -13.22 7.22
N LYS A 192 -2.94 -13.15 5.92
CA LYS A 192 -3.65 -12.25 5.00
C LYS A 192 -5.03 -12.80 4.64
N ALA A 193 -5.14 -14.08 4.33
CA ALA A 193 -6.40 -14.74 3.97
C ALA A 193 -7.46 -14.63 5.07
N GLY A 194 -7.07 -14.48 6.33
CA GLY A 194 -8.01 -14.28 7.45
C GLY A 194 -8.85 -12.99 7.42
N ILE A 195 -8.72 -12.13 6.40
CA ILE A 195 -9.71 -11.06 6.11
C ILE A 195 -10.95 -11.57 5.38
N ILE A 196 -10.90 -12.77 4.79
CA ILE A 196 -12.02 -13.41 4.12
C ILE A 196 -13.01 -13.86 5.18
N LYS A 197 -14.28 -13.46 5.03
CA LYS A 197 -15.37 -13.77 5.97
C LYS A 197 -16.41 -14.64 5.27
N ASN A 198 -16.89 -15.69 5.96
CA ASN A 198 -18.11 -16.43 5.59
C ASN A 198 -18.21 -16.86 4.11
N GLY A 199 -17.10 -17.31 3.49
CA GLY A 199 -17.10 -17.70 2.07
C GLY A 199 -17.36 -16.55 1.08
N GLN A 200 -17.14 -15.30 1.51
CA GLN A 200 -17.29 -14.13 0.63
C GLN A 200 -16.33 -14.18 -0.56
N LEU A 201 -16.61 -13.33 -1.56
CA LEU A 201 -15.74 -13.19 -2.71
C LEU A 201 -14.34 -12.70 -2.30
N CYS A 202 -13.32 -13.44 -2.73
CA CYS A 202 -11.93 -13.02 -2.65
C CYS A 202 -11.34 -12.74 -4.04
N ILE A 203 -10.71 -11.58 -4.24
CA ILE A 203 -9.99 -11.22 -5.47
C ILE A 203 -8.52 -11.04 -5.14
N TYR A 204 -7.63 -11.73 -5.85
CA TYR A 204 -6.20 -11.69 -5.56
C TYR A 204 -5.32 -11.70 -6.81
N ALA A 205 -4.07 -11.24 -6.70
CA ALA A 205 -3.17 -10.97 -7.82
C ALA A 205 -1.77 -11.57 -7.69
N GLN A 206 -1.69 -12.88 -7.43
CA GLN A 206 -0.42 -13.62 -7.40
C GLN A 206 -0.64 -15.12 -7.61
N ASN A 207 0.17 -15.74 -8.48
CA ASN A 207 0.24 -17.19 -8.67
C ASN A 207 1.26 -17.77 -7.68
N LEU A 208 0.83 -17.93 -6.43
CA LEU A 208 1.63 -18.47 -5.33
C LEU A 208 0.81 -19.57 -4.64
N ALA A 209 1.34 -20.81 -4.62
CA ALA A 209 0.63 -21.97 -4.09
C ALA A 209 0.16 -21.75 -2.64
N GLU A 210 1.01 -21.16 -1.79
CA GLU A 210 0.68 -20.86 -0.39
C GLU A 210 -0.48 -19.87 -0.25
N LEU A 211 -0.59 -18.89 -1.17
CA LEU A 211 -1.70 -17.95 -1.19
C LEU A 211 -2.97 -18.61 -1.71
N GLU A 212 -2.88 -19.37 -2.80
CA GLU A 212 -4.01 -20.11 -3.38
C GLU A 212 -4.62 -21.09 -2.37
N GLU A 213 -3.78 -21.85 -1.67
CA GLU A 213 -4.20 -22.74 -0.60
C GLU A 213 -4.83 -21.99 0.57
N ALA A 214 -4.23 -20.87 1.01
CA ALA A 214 -4.79 -20.07 2.10
C ALA A 214 -6.15 -19.46 1.73
N VAL A 215 -6.31 -18.96 0.51
CA VAL A 215 -7.59 -18.43 0.01
C VAL A 215 -8.63 -19.54 -0.08
N LYS A 216 -8.28 -20.69 -0.65
CA LYS A 216 -9.17 -21.84 -0.81
C LYS A 216 -9.65 -22.40 0.53
N ARG A 217 -8.83 -22.33 1.59
CA ARG A 217 -9.26 -22.71 2.95
C ARG A 217 -10.36 -21.79 3.50
N GLU A 218 -10.43 -20.54 3.08
CA GLU A 218 -11.37 -19.54 3.60
C GLU A 218 -12.60 -19.34 2.69
N THR A 219 -12.47 -19.59 1.38
CA THR A 219 -13.57 -19.45 0.40
C THR A 219 -13.33 -20.24 -0.88
N ASP A 220 -14.40 -20.85 -1.41
CA ASP A 220 -14.45 -21.39 -2.78
C ASP A 220 -14.83 -20.30 -3.80
N ASN A 221 -15.32 -19.14 -3.35
CA ASN A 221 -15.69 -18.01 -4.20
C ASN A 221 -14.50 -17.06 -4.34
N SER A 222 -13.59 -17.36 -5.26
CA SER A 222 -12.41 -16.53 -5.49
C SER A 222 -12.08 -16.30 -6.96
N VAL A 223 -11.40 -15.19 -7.24
CA VAL A 223 -10.93 -14.81 -8.57
C VAL A 223 -9.44 -14.47 -8.48
N ASN A 224 -8.61 -15.27 -9.15
CA ASN A 224 -7.23 -14.90 -9.44
C ASN A 224 -7.20 -14.03 -10.69
N ILE A 225 -6.84 -12.75 -10.55
CA ILE A 225 -6.85 -11.81 -11.70
C ILE A 225 -5.80 -12.16 -12.74
N LEU A 226 -4.70 -12.83 -12.37
CA LEU A 226 -3.65 -13.22 -13.33
C LEU A 226 -4.12 -14.35 -14.24
N GLU A 227 -4.93 -15.27 -13.72
CA GLU A 227 -5.56 -16.32 -14.53
C GLU A 227 -6.78 -15.80 -15.30
N LYS A 228 -7.61 -14.96 -14.68
CA LYS A 228 -8.80 -14.38 -15.34
C LYS A 228 -8.42 -13.50 -16.53
N TYR A 229 -7.39 -12.68 -16.39
CA TYR A 229 -6.91 -11.76 -17.42
C TYR A 229 -5.64 -12.27 -18.10
N LYS A 230 -5.47 -13.60 -18.19
CA LYS A 230 -4.29 -14.22 -18.79
C LYS A 230 -4.02 -13.68 -20.20
N GLY A 231 -2.80 -13.20 -20.41
CA GLY A 231 -2.39 -12.58 -21.68
C GLY A 231 -2.56 -11.05 -21.73
N PHE A 232 -2.97 -10.40 -20.64
CA PHE A 232 -2.84 -8.95 -20.52
C PHE A 232 -1.38 -8.51 -20.73
N GLN A 233 -1.18 -7.35 -21.36
CA GLN A 233 0.13 -6.78 -21.60
C GLN A 233 0.34 -5.54 -20.75
N VAL A 234 1.59 -5.31 -20.37
CA VAL A 234 2.00 -4.14 -19.58
C VAL A 234 3.19 -3.48 -20.24
N GLU A 235 3.05 -2.19 -20.52
CA GLU A 235 4.09 -1.34 -21.08
C GLU A 235 4.35 -0.16 -20.13
N LEU A 236 5.58 0.34 -20.13
CA LEU A 236 5.95 1.54 -19.37
C LEU A 236 6.14 2.71 -20.32
N ASP A 237 5.42 3.79 -20.06
CA ASP A 237 5.68 5.08 -20.70
C ASP A 237 6.76 5.81 -19.89
N ASN A 238 8.01 5.61 -20.32
CA ASN A 238 9.20 6.16 -19.67
C ASN A 238 9.29 7.69 -19.77
N GLN A 239 8.58 8.32 -20.72
CA GLN A 239 8.60 9.78 -20.89
C GLN A 239 7.65 10.47 -19.92
N ASN A 240 6.48 9.85 -19.69
CA ASN A 240 5.45 10.41 -18.81
C ASN A 240 5.36 9.72 -17.45
N TYR A 241 6.21 8.73 -17.18
CA TYR A 241 6.22 7.94 -15.95
C TYR A 241 4.86 7.28 -15.67
N LYS A 242 4.28 6.65 -16.70
CA LYS A 242 2.99 5.95 -16.61
C LYS A 242 3.12 4.47 -16.89
N THR A 243 2.13 3.70 -16.45
CA THR A 243 1.99 2.28 -16.78
C THR A 243 0.79 2.11 -17.70
N ILE A 244 0.97 1.43 -18.83
CA ILE A 244 -0.08 1.13 -19.80
C ILE A 244 -0.46 -0.34 -19.65
N VAL A 245 -1.75 -0.63 -19.45
CA VAL A 245 -2.28 -1.98 -19.30
C VAL A 245 -3.23 -2.27 -20.45
N LYS A 246 -2.94 -3.33 -21.21
CA LYS A 246 -3.79 -3.80 -22.32
C LYS A 246 -4.44 -5.12 -21.93
N ILE A 247 -5.75 -5.14 -21.82
CA ILE A 247 -6.54 -6.32 -21.48
C ILE A 247 -7.16 -6.88 -22.75
N VAL A 248 -6.96 -8.17 -23.01
CA VAL A 248 -7.54 -8.88 -24.15
C VAL A 248 -8.76 -9.65 -23.67
N GLU A 249 -9.96 -9.24 -24.10
CA GLU A 249 -11.19 -9.98 -23.81
C GLU A 249 -11.58 -10.85 -25.02
N ASN A 250 -11.72 -12.16 -24.80
CA ASN A 250 -12.34 -13.06 -25.78
C ASN A 250 -13.86 -12.90 -25.66
N GLU A 251 -14.55 -12.49 -26.72
CA GLU A 251 -16.01 -12.25 -26.72
C GLU A 251 -16.88 -13.50 -26.44
N SER A 252 -16.31 -14.68 -26.22
CA SER A 252 -17.04 -15.95 -26.08
C SER A 252 -17.68 -16.23 -24.71
N SER A 253 -17.99 -15.22 -23.90
CA SER A 253 -18.61 -15.42 -22.57
C SER A 253 -19.86 -14.57 -22.31
N LYS A 254 -20.52 -14.09 -23.37
CA LYS A 254 -21.93 -13.67 -23.29
C LYS A 254 -22.81 -14.75 -23.91
N GLU A 255 -23.84 -15.15 -23.17
CA GLU A 255 -24.93 -16.09 -23.50
C GLU A 255 -24.71 -17.59 -23.20
N SER A 256 -24.86 -17.95 -21.93
CA SER A 256 -25.49 -19.22 -21.56
C SER A 256 -27.00 -19.10 -21.76
N GLY A 257 -27.44 -19.14 -23.01
CA GLY A 257 -28.84 -19.21 -23.43
C GLY A 257 -28.98 -20.32 -24.47
N ASN A 258 -29.83 -21.30 -24.18
CA ASN A 258 -30.08 -22.52 -24.95
C ASN A 258 -30.01 -22.34 -26.47
N ILE A 259 -29.12 -23.08 -27.15
CA ILE A 259 -29.25 -23.36 -28.58
C ILE A 259 -28.99 -24.85 -28.80
N GLU A 260 -30.00 -25.49 -29.39
CA GLU A 260 -30.04 -26.88 -29.78
C GLU A 260 -28.92 -27.22 -30.77
N LYS A 261 -28.39 -28.44 -30.62
CA LYS A 261 -27.40 -29.03 -31.51
C LYS A 261 -27.91 -29.04 -32.95
N SER A 262 -27.23 -28.33 -33.84
CA SER A 262 -27.21 -28.68 -35.26
C SER A 262 -25.76 -28.80 -35.72
N GLU A 263 -25.50 -29.94 -36.36
CA GLU A 263 -24.22 -30.37 -36.89
C GLU A 263 -23.82 -29.50 -38.08
N ASN A 264 -22.67 -28.84 -37.98
CA ASN A 264 -21.76 -28.54 -39.10
C ASN A 264 -20.45 -27.99 -38.54
N ILE A 265 -19.58 -28.92 -38.13
CA ILE A 265 -18.18 -28.64 -37.82
C ILE A 265 -17.43 -28.75 -39.15
N GLU A 266 -17.01 -27.62 -39.71
CA GLU A 266 -15.67 -27.39 -40.27
C GLU A 266 -15.65 -26.07 -41.09
N LYS A 267 -14.65 -25.22 -40.78
CA LYS A 267 -14.25 -23.97 -41.46
C LYS A 267 -14.98 -22.67 -41.11
N ILE A 268 -14.91 -22.25 -39.84
CA ILE A 268 -14.81 -20.81 -39.50
C ILE A 268 -13.82 -20.65 -38.34
N ASN A 269 -12.52 -20.72 -38.63
CA ASN A 269 -11.46 -20.24 -37.74
C ASN A 269 -10.73 -19.13 -38.47
N ASN A 270 -10.77 -17.93 -37.87
CA ASN A 270 -9.93 -16.73 -38.09
C ASN A 270 -10.72 -15.44 -38.30
N ASN A 271 -11.62 -15.11 -37.35
CA ASN A 271 -11.93 -13.72 -36.98
C ASN A 271 -12.64 -13.74 -35.62
N LYS A 272 -11.92 -14.14 -34.56
CA LYS A 272 -12.29 -13.71 -33.21
C LYS A 272 -11.78 -12.27 -33.10
N ASN A 273 -12.68 -11.30 -33.20
CA ASN A 273 -12.38 -9.91 -32.89
C ASN A 273 -12.12 -9.83 -31.37
N ASN A 274 -10.88 -10.04 -30.96
CA ASN A 274 -10.49 -9.78 -29.58
C ASN A 274 -10.61 -8.29 -29.34
N LEU A 275 -11.49 -7.88 -28.43
CA LEU A 275 -11.61 -6.48 -28.05
C LEU A 275 -10.46 -6.17 -27.09
N GLU A 276 -9.45 -5.46 -27.59
CA GLU A 276 -8.35 -4.97 -26.75
C GLU A 276 -8.78 -3.69 -26.03
N LYS A 277 -8.67 -3.69 -24.71
CA LYS A 277 -8.95 -2.52 -23.87
C LYS A 277 -7.65 -1.99 -23.29
N THR A 278 -7.36 -0.71 -23.51
CA THR A 278 -6.15 -0.06 -23.00
C THR A 278 -6.50 0.90 -21.87
N PHE A 279 -5.77 0.77 -20.75
CA PHE A 279 -5.84 1.67 -19.61
C PHE A 279 -4.48 2.30 -19.34
N VAL A 280 -4.50 3.57 -18.96
CA VAL A 280 -3.29 4.32 -18.61
C VAL A 280 -3.33 4.66 -17.12
N LEU A 281 -2.37 4.12 -16.37
CA LEU A 281 -2.23 4.33 -14.93
C LEU A 281 -1.20 5.45 -14.69
N PRO A 282 -1.50 6.48 -13.88
CA PRO A 282 -0.54 7.54 -13.54
C PRO A 282 0.47 7.12 -12.46
N LEU A 283 0.64 5.81 -12.24
CA LEU A 283 1.64 5.25 -11.34
C LEU A 283 2.63 4.42 -12.16
N PHE A 284 3.92 4.72 -12.04
CA PHE A 284 4.97 4.04 -12.79
C PHE A 284 5.32 2.68 -12.17
N GLY A 285 5.42 1.66 -13.00
CA GLY A 285 5.91 0.32 -12.64
C GLY A 285 4.94 -0.79 -13.01
N LYS A 286 5.48 -1.87 -13.59
CA LYS A 286 4.69 -2.98 -14.15
C LYS A 286 3.75 -3.63 -13.12
N PHE A 287 4.18 -3.71 -11.87
CA PHE A 287 3.39 -4.26 -10.77
C PHE A 287 2.09 -3.48 -10.48
N GLN A 288 2.00 -2.21 -10.90
CA GLN A 288 0.78 -1.42 -10.75
C GLN A 288 -0.36 -1.99 -11.57
N ALA A 289 -0.07 -2.74 -12.64
CA ALA A 289 -1.08 -3.47 -13.40
C ALA A 289 -1.81 -4.49 -12.53
N ASN A 290 -1.11 -5.23 -11.65
CA ASN A 290 -1.74 -6.20 -10.75
C ASN A 290 -2.64 -5.51 -9.73
N ASN A 291 -2.17 -4.39 -9.15
CA ASN A 291 -2.95 -3.58 -8.21
C ASN A 291 -4.21 -3.02 -8.87
N PHE A 292 -4.08 -2.56 -10.12
CA PHE A 292 -5.17 -2.06 -10.94
C PHE A 292 -6.16 -3.17 -11.32
N LEU A 293 -5.71 -4.34 -11.74
CA LEU A 293 -6.58 -5.44 -12.18
C LEU A 293 -7.51 -5.94 -11.05
N ILE A 294 -7.06 -5.88 -9.79
CA ILE A 294 -7.96 -6.10 -8.63
C ILE A 294 -9.07 -5.05 -8.61
N ALA A 295 -8.72 -3.77 -8.72
CA ALA A 295 -9.69 -2.68 -8.70
C ALA A 295 -10.62 -2.72 -9.93
N TYR A 296 -10.08 -3.06 -11.10
CA TYR A 296 -10.82 -3.27 -12.35
C TYR A 296 -11.85 -4.38 -12.20
N GLU A 297 -11.46 -5.56 -11.68
CA GLU A 297 -12.38 -6.67 -11.45
C GLU A 297 -13.53 -6.27 -10.51
N ILE A 298 -13.22 -5.59 -9.41
CA ILE A 298 -14.22 -5.10 -8.47
C ILE A 298 -15.16 -4.08 -9.15
N ALA A 299 -14.61 -3.13 -9.91
CA ALA A 299 -15.40 -2.14 -10.63
C ALA A 299 -16.34 -2.79 -11.67
N ARG A 300 -15.87 -3.83 -12.36
CA ARG A 300 -16.66 -4.63 -13.31
C ARG A 300 -17.82 -5.36 -12.65
N ILE A 301 -17.62 -5.93 -11.46
CA ILE A 301 -18.69 -6.58 -10.67
C ILE A 301 -19.82 -5.59 -10.35
N TYR A 302 -19.49 -4.32 -10.10
CA TYR A 302 -20.46 -3.26 -9.87
C TYR A 302 -20.95 -2.56 -11.15
N GLY A 303 -20.62 -3.08 -12.32
CA GLY A 303 -21.11 -2.56 -13.60
C GLY A 303 -20.51 -1.20 -14.01
N ILE A 304 -19.38 -0.80 -13.44
CA ILE A 304 -18.70 0.44 -13.81
C ILE A 304 -18.06 0.26 -15.20
N SER A 305 -18.41 1.15 -16.13
CA SER A 305 -17.91 1.09 -17.50
C SER A 305 -16.41 1.41 -17.60
N ASP A 306 -15.74 0.85 -18.60
CA ASP A 306 -14.30 1.04 -18.86
C ASP A 306 -13.94 2.53 -19.05
N LYS A 307 -14.84 3.33 -19.65
CA LYS A 307 -14.68 4.79 -19.78
C LYS A 307 -14.64 5.51 -18.43
N VAL A 308 -15.50 5.10 -17.50
CA VAL A 308 -15.55 5.67 -16.14
C VAL A 308 -14.34 5.21 -15.33
N ILE A 309 -13.92 3.95 -15.51
CA ILE A 309 -12.69 3.42 -14.92
C ILE A 309 -11.50 4.30 -15.35
N GLN A 310 -11.28 4.51 -16.65
CA GLN A 310 -10.18 5.36 -17.12
C GLN A 310 -10.26 6.79 -16.57
N LYS A 311 -11.46 7.41 -16.56
CA LYS A 311 -11.66 8.74 -15.96
C LYS A 311 -11.21 8.78 -14.49
N GLY A 312 -11.54 7.75 -13.70
CA GLY A 312 -11.08 7.65 -12.32
C GLY A 312 -9.56 7.52 -12.21
N LEU A 313 -8.94 6.79 -13.13
CA LEU A 313 -7.47 6.64 -13.15
C LEU A 313 -6.74 7.96 -13.40
N ASP A 314 -7.27 8.83 -14.27
CA ASP A 314 -6.61 10.06 -14.71
C ASP A 314 -6.35 11.07 -13.56
N GLU A 315 -7.11 10.99 -12.47
CA GLU A 315 -7.00 11.89 -11.30
C GLU A 315 -6.09 11.35 -10.18
N ILE A 316 -5.50 10.16 -10.34
CA ILE A 316 -4.74 9.53 -9.27
C ILE A 316 -3.39 10.23 -9.09
N SER A 317 -3.12 10.60 -7.84
CA SER A 317 -1.80 10.98 -7.35
C SER A 317 -1.54 10.23 -6.05
N LEU A 318 -0.37 9.61 -5.92
CA LEU A 318 -0.02 8.83 -4.74
C LEU A 318 1.42 9.11 -4.32
N ALA A 319 1.56 9.75 -3.16
CA ALA A 319 2.85 10.17 -2.65
C ALA A 319 3.74 8.98 -2.26
N GLY A 320 5.04 9.09 -2.56
CA GLY A 320 6.03 8.06 -2.27
C GLY A 320 5.80 6.71 -2.98
N ARG A 321 5.16 6.70 -4.15
CA ARG A 321 5.06 5.51 -5.03
C ARG A 321 5.63 5.87 -6.39
N PHE A 322 6.95 5.78 -6.52
CA PHE A 322 7.71 6.27 -7.66
C PHE A 322 7.27 7.70 -8.06
N GLU A 323 7.10 8.57 -7.05
CA GLU A 323 6.58 9.92 -7.21
C GLU A 323 7.66 10.81 -7.84
N ILE A 324 7.34 11.41 -8.99
CA ILE A 324 8.23 12.39 -9.64
C ILE A 324 8.10 13.72 -8.92
N PHE A 325 9.01 14.00 -7.99
CA PHE A 325 9.03 15.23 -7.20
C PHE A 325 9.59 16.42 -7.98
N SER A 326 10.60 16.18 -8.81
CA SER A 326 11.20 17.18 -9.69
C SER A 326 11.63 16.51 -11.00
N LYS A 327 11.57 17.26 -12.11
CA LYS A 327 12.11 16.81 -13.41
C LYS A 327 13.54 17.30 -13.67
N ASN A 328 13.96 18.42 -13.05
CA ASN A 328 15.27 19.04 -13.31
C ASN A 328 15.92 19.56 -12.00
N PRO A 329 16.89 18.82 -11.43
CA PRO A 329 17.24 17.44 -11.78
C PRO A 329 16.07 16.48 -11.49
N ALA A 330 16.09 15.31 -12.12
CA ALA A 330 15.08 14.28 -11.84
C ALA A 330 15.21 13.83 -10.38
N THR A 331 14.15 14.04 -9.59
CA THR A 331 14.08 13.60 -8.20
C THR A 331 12.85 12.71 -8.03
N ILE A 332 13.07 11.46 -7.63
CA ILE A 332 12.05 10.42 -7.47
C ILE A 332 11.92 10.06 -6.00
N LEU A 333 10.70 10.00 -5.48
CA LEU A 333 10.40 9.60 -4.10
C LEU A 333 9.72 8.23 -4.10
N ASP A 334 10.28 7.27 -3.37
CA ASP A 334 9.68 5.93 -3.23
C ASP A 334 9.84 5.39 -1.80
N VAL A 335 8.78 4.83 -1.23
CA VAL A 335 8.82 4.30 0.15
C VAL A 335 9.46 2.92 0.29
N ALA A 336 10.03 2.34 -0.78
CA ALA A 336 10.65 1.02 -0.74
C ALA A 336 11.52 0.83 0.50
N HIS A 337 11.23 -0.20 1.28
CA HIS A 337 11.75 -0.37 2.64
C HIS A 337 11.90 -1.85 3.06
N ASN A 338 11.73 -2.77 2.11
CA ASN A 338 11.94 -4.20 2.26
C ASN A 338 12.57 -4.73 0.95
N ASP A 339 13.12 -5.94 0.96
CA ASP A 339 13.83 -6.52 -0.19
C ASP A 339 12.98 -6.52 -1.48
N ASP A 340 11.72 -6.95 -1.39
CA ASP A 340 10.79 -7.04 -2.52
C ASP A 340 10.48 -5.65 -3.14
N SER A 341 10.21 -4.64 -2.30
CA SER A 341 9.96 -3.28 -2.77
C SER A 341 11.21 -2.60 -3.34
N VAL A 342 12.38 -2.88 -2.79
CA VAL A 342 13.67 -2.38 -3.32
C VAL A 342 14.00 -3.04 -4.65
N LYS A 343 13.73 -4.34 -4.81
CA LYS A 343 13.81 -5.02 -6.10
C LYS A 343 12.94 -4.33 -7.14
N VAL A 344 11.66 -4.09 -6.82
CA VAL A 344 10.73 -3.39 -7.72
C VAL A 344 11.21 -1.97 -8.05
N LEU A 345 11.72 -1.22 -7.06
CA LEU A 345 12.28 0.12 -7.28
C LEU A 345 13.46 0.08 -8.25
N THR A 346 14.40 -0.84 -8.05
CA THR A 346 15.57 -0.99 -8.94
C THR A 346 15.18 -1.45 -10.35
N GLU A 347 14.19 -2.33 -10.49
CA GLU A 347 13.63 -2.71 -11.80
C GLU A 347 13.03 -1.51 -12.53
N ASN A 348 12.24 -0.68 -11.85
CA ASN A 348 11.70 0.56 -12.42
C ASN A 348 12.79 1.55 -12.82
N LEU A 349 13.85 1.70 -12.02
CA LEU A 349 14.96 2.60 -12.33
C LEU A 349 15.74 2.13 -13.57
N ASN A 350 15.95 0.81 -13.73
CA ASN A 350 16.66 0.23 -14.88
C ASN A 350 15.93 0.46 -16.22
N GLU A 351 14.62 0.69 -16.20
CA GLU A 351 13.84 1.04 -17.40
C GLU A 351 14.16 2.49 -17.87
N LEU A 352 14.68 3.33 -16.96
CA LEU A 352 14.85 4.77 -17.16
C LEU A 352 16.31 5.21 -17.22
N PHE A 353 17.18 4.59 -16.43
CA PHE A 353 18.55 5.04 -16.17
C PHE A 353 19.49 3.84 -16.12
N LYS A 354 20.78 4.07 -16.41
CA LYS A 354 21.82 3.09 -16.10
C LYS A 354 22.21 3.17 -14.62
N ASP A 355 22.79 2.10 -14.10
CA ASP A 355 23.19 1.97 -12.70
C ASP A 355 24.09 3.12 -12.21
N ASP A 356 25.05 3.56 -13.03
CA ASP A 356 26.00 4.64 -12.72
C ASP A 356 25.43 6.06 -12.97
N GLU A 357 24.14 6.16 -13.32
CA GLU A 357 23.43 7.42 -13.55
C GLU A 357 22.50 7.80 -12.37
N VAL A 358 22.42 6.97 -11.32
CA VAL A 358 21.49 7.16 -10.21
C VAL A 358 22.22 7.39 -8.88
N ILE A 359 21.78 8.42 -8.15
CA ILE A 359 22.19 8.70 -6.77
C ILE A 359 21.03 8.39 -5.84
N PHE A 360 21.25 7.54 -4.84
CA PHE A 360 20.30 7.30 -3.78
C PHE A 360 20.55 8.22 -2.58
N VAL A 361 19.47 8.70 -1.97
CA VAL A 361 19.43 9.33 -0.64
C VAL A 361 18.44 8.49 0.17
N LEU A 362 18.92 7.72 1.14
CA LEU A 362 18.04 6.78 1.83
C LEU A 362 18.34 6.61 3.32
N SER A 363 17.30 6.26 4.06
CA SER A 363 17.42 5.76 5.43
C SER A 363 16.34 4.73 5.71
N VAL A 364 16.69 3.73 6.52
CA VAL A 364 15.85 2.58 6.86
C VAL A 364 15.68 2.48 8.37
N LEU A 365 14.53 1.95 8.80
CA LEU A 365 14.28 1.69 10.21
C LEU A 365 15.01 0.42 10.66
N GLY A 366 15.47 0.38 11.92
CA GLY A 366 16.15 -0.77 12.52
C GLY A 366 15.29 -2.03 12.68
N THR A 367 13.98 -1.94 12.44
CA THR A 367 13.07 -3.10 12.40
C THR A 367 13.08 -3.84 11.07
N LYS A 368 13.75 -3.30 10.03
CA LYS A 368 13.82 -3.89 8.70
C LYS A 368 15.09 -4.72 8.52
N ASP A 369 15.08 -5.57 7.49
CA ASP A 369 16.24 -6.38 7.11
C ASP A 369 17.25 -5.54 6.34
N ILE A 370 18.04 -4.76 7.09
CA ILE A 370 19.03 -3.82 6.57
C ILE A 370 20.01 -4.53 5.64
N ALA A 371 20.48 -5.72 6.03
CA ALA A 371 21.48 -6.45 5.26
C ALA A 371 20.97 -6.80 3.86
N ASN A 372 19.78 -7.39 3.75
CA ASN A 372 19.22 -7.76 2.44
C ASN A 372 18.87 -6.54 1.59
N ILE A 373 18.28 -5.49 2.19
CA ILE A 373 17.98 -4.23 1.48
C ILE A 373 19.25 -3.65 0.86
N PHE A 374 20.32 -3.48 1.64
CA PHE A 374 21.55 -2.87 1.13
C PHE A 374 22.29 -3.78 0.17
N LYS A 375 22.28 -5.10 0.39
CA LYS A 375 22.85 -6.06 -0.58
C LYS A 375 22.19 -5.88 -1.95
N ARG A 376 20.86 -5.77 -2.00
CA ARG A 376 20.10 -5.55 -3.24
C ARG A 376 20.44 -4.23 -3.94
N ILE A 377 20.54 -3.13 -3.17
CA ILE A 377 20.91 -1.82 -3.73
C ILE A 377 22.36 -1.85 -4.24
N LEU A 378 23.28 -2.45 -3.48
CA LEU A 378 24.71 -2.50 -3.79
C LEU A 378 25.10 -3.52 -4.86
N GLU A 379 24.17 -4.36 -5.34
CA GLU A 379 24.39 -5.19 -6.54
C GLU A 379 24.65 -4.35 -7.78
N LYS A 380 24.24 -3.08 -7.76
CA LYS A 380 24.49 -2.11 -8.82
C LYS A 380 25.47 -1.04 -8.35
N ASN A 381 26.11 -0.37 -9.30
CA ASN A 381 27.13 0.66 -9.02
C ASN A 381 26.51 2.04 -8.73
N TYR A 382 25.52 2.09 -7.84
CA TYR A 382 24.89 3.34 -7.43
C TYR A 382 25.82 4.17 -6.53
N LYS A 383 25.67 5.49 -6.60
CA LYS A 383 26.15 6.39 -5.54
C LYS A 383 25.10 6.45 -4.45
N ILE A 384 25.50 6.33 -3.19
CA ILE A 384 24.56 6.25 -2.06
C ILE A 384 24.92 7.29 -1.00
N PHE A 385 23.92 8.04 -0.55
CA PHE A 385 23.91 8.81 0.67
C PHE A 385 22.99 8.12 1.68
N ILE A 386 23.50 7.85 2.88
CA ILE A 386 22.72 7.33 4.00
C ILE A 386 22.49 8.46 5.00
N THR A 387 21.22 8.69 5.32
CA THR A 387 20.74 9.74 6.22
C THR A 387 20.22 9.19 7.54
N SER A 388 19.90 10.09 8.47
CA SER A 388 19.42 9.74 9.81
C SER A 388 17.90 9.79 9.93
N LEU A 389 17.35 8.85 10.69
CA LEU A 389 15.97 8.83 11.16
C LEU A 389 15.89 8.77 12.70
N LYS A 390 16.96 9.12 13.43
CA LYS A 390 17.05 8.99 14.91
C LYS A 390 15.88 9.62 15.68
N GLU A 391 15.23 10.62 15.11
CA GLU A 391 14.09 11.30 15.72
C GLU A 391 12.80 10.46 15.72
N VAL A 392 12.72 9.39 14.94
CA VAL A 392 11.56 8.50 14.91
C VAL A 392 11.82 7.20 15.68
N THR A 393 10.75 6.56 16.15
CA THR A 393 10.87 5.27 16.84
C THR A 393 11.46 4.21 15.92
N TYR A 394 12.45 3.47 16.44
CA TYR A 394 13.24 2.49 15.68
C TYR A 394 14.08 3.09 14.54
N GLY A 395 14.15 4.42 14.43
CA GLY A 395 15.04 5.07 13.49
C GLY A 395 16.50 4.90 13.89
N LEU A 396 17.38 4.96 12.90
CA LEU A 396 18.82 4.82 13.06
C LEU A 396 19.53 6.06 12.52
N SER A 397 20.70 6.37 13.05
CA SER A 397 21.64 7.30 12.41
C SER A 397 22.36 6.65 11.25
N ALA A 398 22.97 7.47 10.40
CA ALA A 398 23.85 6.99 9.35
C ALA A 398 25.00 6.15 9.93
N GLU A 399 25.56 6.55 11.08
CA GLU A 399 26.64 5.80 11.74
C GLU A 399 26.17 4.45 12.33
N GLU A 400 24.94 4.36 12.86
CA GLU A 400 24.39 3.06 13.27
C GLU A 400 24.11 2.15 12.08
N ILE A 401 23.62 2.69 10.97
CA ILE A 401 23.43 1.93 9.73
C ILE A 401 24.80 1.43 9.22
N LYS A 402 25.84 2.27 9.23
CA LYS A 402 27.21 1.89 8.88
C LYS A 402 27.68 0.67 9.65
N LYS A 403 27.53 0.69 10.98
CA LYS A 403 27.90 -0.45 11.84
C LYS A 403 27.12 -1.72 11.50
N ASN A 404 25.82 -1.60 11.20
CA ASN A 404 25.02 -2.74 10.76
C ASN A 404 25.54 -3.35 9.44
N LEU A 405 25.96 -2.51 8.49
CA LEU A 405 26.54 -2.96 7.22
C LEU A 405 27.90 -3.65 7.42
N GLU A 406 28.78 -3.04 8.22
CA GLU A 406 30.10 -3.60 8.55
C GLU A 406 29.97 -4.95 9.26
N ASN A 407 29.08 -5.06 10.25
CA ASN A 407 28.78 -6.31 10.94
C ASN A 407 28.22 -7.40 10.01
N SER A 408 27.60 -7.01 8.90
CA SER A 408 27.06 -7.91 7.88
C SER A 408 28.05 -8.17 6.74
N ASN A 409 29.30 -7.73 6.85
CA ASN A 409 30.33 -7.80 5.81
C ASN A 409 29.94 -7.13 4.48
N ILE A 410 29.14 -6.06 4.54
CA ILE A 410 28.72 -5.28 3.37
C ILE A 410 29.68 -4.10 3.18
N SER A 411 30.20 -3.93 1.95
CA SER A 411 31.16 -2.87 1.64
C SER A 411 30.51 -1.49 1.72
N THR A 412 31.19 -0.56 2.39
CA THR A 412 30.75 0.84 2.56
C THR A 412 31.50 1.83 1.65
N LYS A 413 32.35 1.34 0.74
CA LYS A 413 33.26 2.18 -0.08
C LYS A 413 32.53 3.23 -0.95
N ASN A 414 31.36 2.89 -1.47
CA ASN A 414 30.59 3.76 -2.37
C ASN A 414 29.51 4.57 -1.64
N ILE A 415 29.50 4.53 -0.31
CA ILE A 415 28.47 5.11 0.54
C ILE A 415 29.02 6.36 1.24
N ILE A 416 28.26 7.44 1.19
CA ILE A 416 28.47 8.64 2.00
C ILE A 416 27.46 8.59 3.15
N PHE A 417 27.95 8.80 4.38
CA PHE A 417 27.11 8.85 5.58
C PHE A 417 26.95 10.31 5.97
N GLU A 418 25.72 10.83 5.88
CA GLU A 418 25.37 12.23 6.09
C GLU A 418 24.02 12.28 6.81
N ASP A 419 24.03 12.52 8.13
CA ASP A 419 22.81 12.48 8.96
C ASP A 419 21.77 13.52 8.51
N ASP A 420 22.20 14.65 7.95
CA ASP A 420 21.33 15.72 7.46
C ASP A 420 20.87 15.47 6.02
N ILE A 421 19.59 15.09 5.87
CA ILE A 421 18.97 14.82 4.57
C ILE A 421 19.00 16.02 3.60
N LEU A 422 18.93 17.26 4.08
CA LEU A 422 19.01 18.44 3.22
C LEU A 422 20.44 18.58 2.67
N GLN A 423 21.45 18.35 3.51
CA GLN A 423 22.84 18.34 3.06
C GLN A 423 23.12 17.21 2.08
N ALA A 424 22.66 15.98 2.38
CA ALA A 424 22.78 14.84 1.49
C ALA A 424 22.12 15.11 0.12
N TYR A 425 20.90 15.67 0.13
CA TYR A 425 20.19 16.01 -1.10
C TYR A 425 20.88 17.13 -1.89
N ASN A 426 21.36 18.19 -1.22
CA ASN A 426 22.07 19.27 -1.89
C ASN A 426 23.37 18.78 -2.54
N GLN A 427 24.14 17.92 -1.86
CA GLN A 427 25.33 17.30 -2.43
C GLN A 427 24.98 16.41 -3.64
N ALA A 428 23.93 15.58 -3.54
CA ALA A 428 23.45 14.78 -4.67
C ALA A 428 23.00 15.66 -5.85
N LYS A 429 22.31 16.77 -5.58
CA LYS A 429 21.87 17.74 -6.58
C LYS A 429 23.05 18.43 -7.27
N GLU A 430 24.05 18.86 -6.52
CA GLU A 430 25.29 19.41 -7.08
C GLU A 430 26.02 18.40 -7.96
N MET A 431 26.05 17.12 -7.55
CA MET A 431 26.60 16.04 -8.37
C MET A 431 25.86 15.94 -9.70
N VAL A 432 24.52 15.81 -9.71
CA VAL A 432 23.75 15.69 -10.97
C VAL A 432 23.90 16.91 -11.87
N LEU A 433 24.05 18.12 -11.31
CA LEU A 433 24.14 19.36 -12.10
C LEU A 433 25.55 19.63 -12.69
N LYS A 434 26.60 18.93 -12.25
CA LYS A 434 27.94 19.08 -12.85
C LYS A 434 27.95 18.56 -14.30
N LYS A 435 28.66 19.23 -15.20
CA LYS A 435 28.66 18.87 -16.63
C LYS A 435 29.43 17.57 -16.97
N ASP A 436 30.41 17.19 -16.15
CA ASP A 436 31.30 16.03 -16.40
C ASP A 436 30.98 14.83 -15.48
N ASN A 437 29.72 14.44 -15.37
CA ASN A 437 29.37 13.18 -14.70
C ASN A 437 28.20 12.45 -15.39
N SER A 438 28.03 11.19 -15.01
CA SER A 438 26.98 10.30 -15.54
C SER A 438 25.63 10.45 -14.82
N TYR A 439 25.57 11.09 -13.64
CA TYR A 439 24.36 11.11 -12.84
C TYR A 439 23.23 11.93 -13.50
N LYS A 440 22.04 11.35 -13.55
CA LYS A 440 20.83 11.91 -14.15
C LYS A 440 19.66 12.00 -13.17
N ALA A 441 19.65 11.17 -12.12
CA ALA A 441 18.53 11.08 -11.20
C ALA A 441 18.96 10.96 -9.73
N ILE A 442 18.14 11.54 -8.86
CA ILE A 442 18.21 11.41 -7.41
C ILE A 442 16.99 10.60 -6.97
N VAL A 443 17.21 9.57 -6.17
CA VAL A 443 16.14 8.72 -5.63
C VAL A 443 16.16 8.85 -4.12
N VAL A 444 15.09 9.41 -3.55
CA VAL A 444 14.89 9.45 -2.10
C VAL A 444 14.03 8.25 -1.71
N CYS A 445 14.54 7.36 -0.85
CA CYS A 445 13.81 6.15 -0.47
C CYS A 445 14.17 5.56 0.91
N GLY A 446 13.68 4.36 1.23
CA GLY A 446 14.09 3.60 2.41
C GLY A 446 13.04 3.53 3.52
N SER A 447 12.15 4.51 3.62
CA SER A 447 10.98 4.47 4.50
C SER A 447 9.97 5.57 4.21
N PHE A 448 8.75 5.43 4.72
CA PHE A 448 7.77 6.53 4.73
C PHE A 448 8.27 7.75 5.52
N TYR A 449 9.06 7.54 6.58
CA TYR A 449 9.60 8.62 7.40
C TYR A 449 10.67 9.42 6.64
N GLU A 450 11.49 8.76 5.82
CA GLU A 450 12.47 9.44 4.97
C GLU A 450 11.77 10.34 3.93
N ILE A 451 10.74 9.81 3.27
CA ILE A 451 9.92 10.61 2.33
C ILE A 451 9.25 11.79 3.05
N ALA A 452 8.70 11.56 4.24
CA ALA A 452 8.08 12.62 5.04
C ALA A 452 9.09 13.71 5.43
N LYS A 453 10.27 13.31 5.92
CA LYS A 453 11.36 14.20 6.30
C LYS A 453 11.81 15.04 5.11
N PHE A 454 11.98 14.41 3.95
CA PHE A 454 12.32 15.08 2.71
C PHE A 454 11.27 16.10 2.28
N LYS A 455 9.99 15.70 2.20
CA LYS A 455 8.92 16.59 1.73
C LYS A 455 8.73 17.80 2.66
N LYS A 456 8.91 17.63 3.98
CA LYS A 456 8.85 18.73 4.96
C LYS A 456 9.88 19.84 4.74
N LEU A 457 10.97 19.58 4.02
CA LEU A 457 11.96 20.62 3.67
C LEU A 457 11.41 21.65 2.67
N PHE A 458 10.31 21.34 1.98
CA PHE A 458 9.77 22.12 0.86
C PHE A 458 8.30 22.54 1.05
N LEU A 459 7.76 22.37 2.27
CA LEU A 459 6.43 22.84 2.68
C LEU A 459 6.57 24.08 3.55
#